data_AF-A0A8T4ZIP4-F1
#
_entry.id   AF-A0A8T4ZIP4-F1
#
_cell.length_a   1.000
_cell.length_b   1.000
_cell.length_c   1.000
_cell.angle_alpha   90.00
_cell.angle_beta   90.00
_cell.angle_gamma   90.00
#
_symmetry.space_group_name_H-M   'P 1'
#
loop_
_entity.id
_entity.type
_entity.pdbx_description
1 polymer ?
#
loop_
_entity_poly.entity_id
_entity_poly.type
_entity_poly.pdbx_seq_one_letter_code
_entity_poly.pdbx_strand_id
1 'polypeptide(L)'
;MPRVSFVVSLPLNLYYHLHLSCGTHPALKNEKYRRDFASLVPKDVCKRFSSLHDQYTFMQRCFIESLGESRDVSSLSPRFVTWFTRYGKELKPKLESILQTTYKLYEPYWKKRQPELERIRKEIDEMWSHCGDAVFAKITEITKIPWKREAFTTHIVDALAYGDTTFGESYWSMGVRNAKTSIHSLIHELVHNNINEAVSNTCRELDLGRNQWFAMSETFARLVEMEVTSTVASWAEESLEEKRREAREQGFIQFFDAVKADWPNYIRQLDSYPTIENFI
;
A
#
# COMPACT_ATOMS: atom_id res chain seq x y z
N MET A 1 17.95 5.06 11.98
CA MET A 1 17.08 4.71 10.84
C MET A 1 15.71 4.30 11.36
N PRO A 2 14.63 4.41 10.55
CA PRO A 2 13.31 3.97 10.96
C PRO A 2 13.29 2.46 11.28
N ARG A 3 12.41 2.04 12.20
CA ARG A 3 12.18 0.62 12.49
C ARG A 3 11.03 0.08 11.63
N VAL A 4 11.10 -1.18 11.22
CA VAL A 4 9.97 -1.86 10.55
C VAL A 4 9.55 -3.05 11.39
N SER A 5 8.25 -3.17 11.64
CA SER A 5 7.65 -4.31 12.34
C SER A 5 6.67 -5.03 11.45
N PHE A 6 6.70 -6.37 11.44
CA PHE A 6 5.81 -7.18 10.62
C PHE A 6 4.75 -7.87 11.46
N VAL A 7 3.48 -7.80 11.03
CA VAL A 7 2.33 -8.27 11.81
C VAL A 7 1.37 -9.10 10.95
N VAL A 8 1.00 -10.30 11.41
CA VAL A 8 -0.12 -11.07 10.85
C VAL A 8 -1.36 -10.76 11.69
N SER A 9 -2.36 -10.12 11.09
CA SER A 9 -3.58 -9.69 11.77
C SER A 9 -4.80 -10.42 11.23
N LEU A 10 -5.44 -11.25 12.06
CA LEU A 10 -6.71 -11.91 11.71
C LEU A 10 -7.81 -10.90 11.34
N PRO A 11 -8.09 -9.85 12.15
CA PRO A 11 -9.11 -8.87 11.79
C PRO A 11 -8.87 -8.21 10.42
N LEU A 12 -7.60 -7.89 10.10
CA LEU A 12 -7.26 -7.26 8.82
C LEU A 12 -7.36 -8.26 7.66
N ASN A 13 -6.92 -9.50 7.84
CA ASN A 13 -7.04 -10.55 6.83
C ASN A 13 -8.51 -10.88 6.54
N LEU A 14 -9.37 -10.93 7.56
CA LEU A 14 -10.81 -11.10 7.41
C LEU A 14 -11.44 -9.94 6.63
N TYR A 15 -10.99 -8.70 6.90
CA TYR A 15 -11.44 -7.51 6.18
C TYR A 15 -11.06 -7.54 4.70
N TYR A 16 -9.81 -7.88 4.37
CA TYR A 16 -9.37 -8.04 2.98
C TYR A 16 -10.07 -9.20 2.27
N HIS A 17 -10.28 -10.32 2.96
CA HIS A 17 -11.05 -11.44 2.45
C HIS A 17 -12.46 -11.03 2.04
N LEU A 18 -13.14 -10.21 2.86
CA LEU A 18 -14.44 -9.64 2.54
C LEU A 18 -14.37 -8.73 1.31
N HIS A 19 -13.41 -7.80 1.28
CA HIS A 19 -13.24 -6.87 0.15
C HIS A 19 -13.09 -7.56 -1.18
N LEU A 20 -12.23 -8.57 -1.22
CA LEU A 20 -11.96 -9.33 -2.44
C LEU A 20 -13.17 -10.18 -2.81
N SER A 21 -13.71 -10.95 -1.86
CA SER A 21 -14.86 -11.84 -2.09
C SER A 21 -16.10 -11.08 -2.56
N CYS A 22 -16.32 -9.86 -2.04
CA CYS A 22 -17.45 -9.01 -2.43
C CYS A 22 -17.17 -8.17 -3.68
N GLY A 23 -15.92 -8.08 -4.13
CA GLY A 23 -15.50 -7.25 -5.26
C GLY A 23 -15.67 -5.76 -5.03
N THR A 24 -15.58 -5.30 -3.79
CA THR A 24 -15.84 -3.91 -3.38
C THR A 24 -14.64 -2.99 -3.55
N HIS A 25 -13.44 -3.53 -3.72
CA HIS A 25 -12.23 -2.74 -3.91
C HIS A 25 -11.82 -2.66 -5.39
N PRO A 26 -11.90 -1.49 -6.05
CA PRO A 26 -11.66 -1.36 -7.49
C PRO A 26 -10.26 -1.78 -7.92
N ALA A 27 -9.25 -1.52 -7.09
CA ALA A 27 -7.85 -1.87 -7.37
C ALA A 27 -7.50 -3.33 -7.06
N LEU A 28 -8.39 -4.08 -6.39
CA LEU A 28 -8.14 -5.46 -5.96
C LEU A 28 -9.12 -6.44 -6.61
N LYS A 29 -9.53 -6.17 -7.85
CA LYS A 29 -10.42 -7.07 -8.60
C LYS A 29 -9.71 -8.38 -8.89
N ASN A 30 -9.88 -9.35 -8.00
CA ASN A 30 -9.32 -10.68 -8.14
C ASN A 30 -10.44 -11.71 -8.37
N GLU A 31 -10.79 -11.93 -9.63
CA GLU A 31 -11.86 -12.87 -9.99
C GLU A 31 -11.56 -14.29 -9.57
N LYS A 32 -10.28 -14.69 -9.66
CA LYS A 32 -9.84 -16.00 -9.23
C LYS A 32 -10.09 -16.18 -7.72
N TYR A 33 -9.63 -15.24 -6.90
CA TYR A 33 -9.89 -15.25 -5.46
C TYR A 33 -11.38 -15.33 -5.14
N ARG A 34 -12.21 -14.51 -5.80
CA ARG A 34 -13.67 -14.56 -5.61
C ARG A 34 -14.26 -15.93 -5.91
N ARG A 35 -13.80 -16.61 -6.97
CA ARG A 35 -14.25 -17.96 -7.31
C ARG A 35 -13.78 -18.98 -6.28
N ASP A 36 -12.49 -18.94 -5.93
CA ASP A 36 -11.86 -19.90 -5.02
C ASP A 36 -12.47 -19.83 -3.60
N PHE A 37 -12.94 -18.64 -3.20
CA PHE A 37 -13.47 -18.38 -1.86
C PHE A 37 -14.98 -18.13 -1.78
N ALA A 38 -15.72 -18.35 -2.87
CA ALA A 38 -17.16 -18.08 -2.94
C ALA A 38 -17.98 -18.81 -1.87
N SER A 39 -17.51 -19.96 -1.39
CA SER A 39 -18.16 -20.74 -0.33
C SER A 39 -17.95 -20.17 1.08
N LEU A 40 -16.93 -19.33 1.30
CA LEU A 40 -16.61 -18.74 2.60
C LEU A 40 -17.35 -17.41 2.85
N VAL A 41 -17.91 -16.81 1.80
CA VAL A 41 -18.67 -15.55 1.88
C VAL A 41 -20.02 -15.70 1.20
N PRO A 42 -21.11 -15.95 1.96
CA PRO A 42 -22.45 -16.08 1.42
C PRO A 42 -22.90 -14.83 0.65
N LYS A 43 -23.75 -15.04 -0.37
CA LYS A 43 -24.22 -13.94 -1.24
C LYS A 43 -24.93 -12.82 -0.47
N ASP A 44 -25.65 -13.12 0.61
CA ASP A 44 -26.30 -12.12 1.45
C ASP A 44 -25.27 -11.27 2.22
N VAL A 45 -24.20 -11.88 2.71
CA VAL A 45 -23.05 -11.19 3.31
C VAL A 45 -22.43 -10.24 2.27
N CYS A 46 -22.20 -10.70 1.03
CA CYS A 46 -21.66 -9.84 -0.02
C CYS A 46 -22.55 -8.62 -0.27
N LYS A 47 -23.87 -8.79 -0.42
CA LYS A 47 -24.81 -7.68 -0.63
C LYS A 47 -24.80 -6.69 0.55
N ARG A 48 -24.82 -7.20 1.77
CA ARG A 48 -24.77 -6.38 2.99
C ARG A 48 -23.45 -5.62 3.10
N PHE A 49 -22.32 -6.26 2.76
CA PHE A 49 -21.01 -5.63 2.81
C PHE A 49 -20.85 -4.56 1.72
N SER A 50 -21.23 -4.84 0.47
CA SER A 50 -21.17 -3.85 -0.61
C SER A 50 -22.03 -2.61 -0.32
N SER A 51 -23.27 -2.79 0.15
CA SER A 51 -24.14 -1.66 0.51
C SER A 51 -23.62 -0.81 1.67
N LEU A 52 -22.81 -1.41 2.55
CA LEU A 52 -22.17 -0.74 3.68
C LEU A 52 -20.85 -0.06 3.27
N HIS A 53 -20.09 -0.69 2.37
CA HIS A 53 -18.78 -0.21 1.94
C HIS A 53 -18.87 1.14 1.23
N ASP A 54 -19.85 1.31 0.34
CA ASP A 54 -20.07 2.60 -0.35
C ASP A 54 -20.38 3.73 0.65
N GLN A 55 -21.09 3.42 1.74
CA GLN A 55 -21.39 4.38 2.81
C GLN A 55 -20.15 4.70 3.65
N TYR A 56 -19.28 3.72 3.88
CA TYR A 56 -18.05 3.89 4.66
C TYR A 56 -16.98 4.69 3.91
N THR A 57 -16.78 4.43 2.61
CA THR A 57 -15.87 5.20 1.75
C THR A 57 -16.33 6.64 1.62
N PHE A 58 -17.65 6.86 1.52
CA PHE A 58 -18.25 8.19 1.60
C PHE A 58 -17.92 8.89 2.93
N MET A 59 -18.03 8.17 4.06
CA MET A 59 -17.68 8.71 5.38
C MET A 59 -16.21 9.10 5.52
N GLN A 60 -15.28 8.26 5.04
CA GLN A 60 -13.86 8.59 5.07
C GLN A 60 -13.55 9.84 4.25
N ARG A 61 -14.17 10.00 3.06
CA ARG A 61 -14.05 11.23 2.25
C ARG A 61 -14.57 12.46 2.99
N CYS A 62 -15.78 12.38 3.54
CA CYS A 62 -16.35 13.50 4.31
C CYS A 62 -15.47 13.88 5.51
N PHE A 63 -14.83 12.91 6.15
CA PHE A 63 -13.95 13.13 7.29
C PHE A 63 -12.65 13.82 6.87
N ILE A 64 -12.00 13.35 5.80
CA ILE A 64 -10.77 13.95 5.26
C ILE A 64 -11.03 15.38 4.79
N GLU A 65 -12.11 15.63 4.06
CA GLU A 65 -12.49 16.96 3.57
C GLU A 65 -12.80 17.93 4.73
N SER A 66 -13.51 17.46 5.77
CA SER A 66 -13.88 18.31 6.92
C SER A 66 -12.69 18.60 7.85
N LEU A 67 -11.74 17.68 7.99
CA LEU A 67 -10.53 17.89 8.81
C LEU A 67 -9.47 18.73 8.09
N GLY A 68 -9.45 18.73 6.76
CA GLY A 68 -8.57 19.58 5.97
C GLY A 68 -8.87 21.07 6.15
N GLU A 69 -10.08 21.43 6.56
CA GLU A 69 -10.55 22.81 6.66
C GLU A 69 -10.61 23.36 8.10
N SER A 70 -10.46 22.55 9.16
CA SER A 70 -10.51 23.09 10.52
C SER A 70 -9.83 22.28 11.62
N ARG A 71 -9.13 23.02 12.49
CA ARG A 71 -8.52 22.54 13.74
C ARG A 71 -9.42 22.74 14.97
N ASP A 72 -10.61 23.32 14.82
CA ASP A 72 -11.56 23.57 15.89
C ASP A 72 -12.74 22.60 15.81
N VAL A 73 -12.98 21.84 16.89
CA VAL A 73 -14.13 20.92 17.00
C VAL A 73 -15.48 21.65 16.86
N SER A 74 -15.52 22.95 17.20
CA SER A 74 -16.72 23.78 17.08
C SER A 74 -17.14 24.05 15.63
N SER A 75 -16.23 23.86 14.67
CA SER A 75 -16.51 24.09 13.25
C SER A 75 -16.95 22.82 12.51
N LEU A 76 -17.05 21.67 13.17
CA LEU A 76 -17.48 20.44 12.54
C LEU A 76 -18.93 20.60 12.07
N SER A 77 -19.18 20.35 10.79
CA SER A 77 -20.53 20.52 10.24
C SER A 77 -21.53 19.60 10.97
N PRO A 78 -22.79 20.04 11.22
CA PRO A 78 -23.83 19.19 11.78
C PRO A 78 -24.04 17.90 10.96
N ARG A 79 -23.77 17.96 9.66
CA ARG A 79 -23.78 16.82 8.75
C ARG A 79 -22.71 15.80 9.15
N PHE A 80 -21.47 16.22 9.39
CA PHE A 80 -20.40 15.36 9.89
C PHE A 80 -20.80 14.67 11.21
N VAL A 81 -21.28 15.44 12.20
CA VAL A 81 -21.66 14.89 13.52
C VAL A 81 -22.79 13.86 13.40
N THR A 82 -23.81 14.16 12.59
CA THR A 82 -24.93 13.24 12.31
C THR A 82 -24.43 11.95 11.68
N TRP A 83 -23.55 12.06 10.70
CA TRP A 83 -23.02 10.93 9.98
C TRP A 83 -22.03 10.10 10.81
N PHE A 84 -21.20 10.73 11.63
CA PHE A 84 -20.33 10.06 12.60
C PHE A 84 -21.16 9.31 13.65
N THR A 85 -22.23 9.93 14.13
CA THR A 85 -23.20 9.29 15.04
C THR A 85 -23.89 8.11 14.37
N ARG A 86 -24.32 8.25 13.11
CA ARG A 86 -24.89 7.17 12.30
C ARG A 86 -23.89 6.04 12.08
N TYR A 87 -22.63 6.35 11.84
CA TYR A 87 -21.58 5.34 11.75
C TYR A 87 -21.48 4.54 13.05
N GLY A 88 -21.32 5.23 14.18
CA GLY A 88 -21.17 4.57 15.49
C GLY A 88 -22.40 3.76 15.92
N LYS A 89 -23.62 4.25 15.65
CA LYS A 89 -24.87 3.63 16.11
C LYS A 89 -25.47 2.61 15.15
N GLU A 90 -25.37 2.82 13.84
CA GLU A 90 -26.06 1.99 12.85
C GLU A 90 -25.11 1.16 11.99
N LEU A 91 -24.01 1.76 11.52
CA LEU A 91 -23.13 1.10 10.54
C LEU A 91 -22.11 0.18 11.21
N LYS A 92 -21.52 0.60 12.34
CA LYS A 92 -20.56 -0.19 13.10
C LYS A 92 -21.17 -1.52 13.59
N PRO A 93 -22.37 -1.56 14.22
CA PRO A 93 -22.98 -2.84 14.60
C PRO A 93 -23.29 -3.73 13.39
N LYS A 94 -23.68 -3.14 12.25
CA LYS A 94 -23.88 -3.89 11.00
C LYS A 94 -22.57 -4.48 10.47
N LEU A 95 -21.47 -3.72 10.52
CA LEU A 95 -20.14 -4.19 10.14
C LEU A 95 -19.67 -5.32 11.06
N GLU A 96 -19.82 -5.16 12.38
CA GLU A 96 -19.49 -6.18 13.38
C GLU A 96 -20.29 -7.46 13.13
N SER A 97 -21.60 -7.34 12.85
CA SER A 97 -22.46 -8.49 12.50
C SER A 97 -21.98 -9.20 11.23
N ILE A 98 -21.58 -8.45 10.20
CA ILE A 98 -21.02 -9.00 8.96
C ILE A 98 -19.72 -9.75 9.27
N LEU A 99 -18.78 -9.10 9.97
CA LEU A 99 -17.50 -9.69 10.35
C LEU A 99 -17.67 -10.96 11.18
N GLN A 100 -18.56 -10.96 12.18
CA GLN A 100 -18.85 -12.16 12.99
C GLN A 100 -19.43 -13.30 12.16
N THR A 101 -20.34 -12.99 11.23
CA THR A 101 -20.94 -13.99 10.35
C THR A 101 -19.90 -14.60 9.43
N THR A 102 -19.09 -13.76 8.78
CA THR A 102 -18.03 -14.20 7.88
C THR A 102 -16.94 -14.95 8.63
N TYR A 103 -16.57 -14.50 9.84
CA TYR A 103 -15.54 -15.16 10.64
C TYR A 103 -15.89 -16.63 10.91
N LYS A 104 -17.14 -16.96 11.23
CA LYS A 104 -17.55 -18.36 11.46
C LYS A 104 -17.27 -19.28 10.27
N LEU A 105 -17.34 -18.74 9.04
CA LEU A 105 -17.07 -19.49 7.81
C LEU A 105 -15.59 -19.43 7.42
N TYR A 106 -14.92 -18.32 7.72
CA TYR A 106 -13.51 -18.08 7.43
C TYR A 106 -12.56 -18.76 8.41
N GLU A 107 -12.96 -18.96 9.67
CA GLU A 107 -12.11 -19.47 10.75
C GLU A 107 -11.43 -20.80 10.41
N PRO A 108 -12.11 -21.82 9.84
CA PRO A 108 -11.45 -23.08 9.47
C PRO A 108 -10.36 -22.90 8.41
N TYR A 109 -10.54 -21.96 7.48
CA TYR A 109 -9.53 -21.59 6.49
C TYR A 109 -8.37 -20.85 7.17
N TRP A 110 -8.66 -19.85 7.99
CA TRP A 110 -7.66 -19.08 8.73
C TRP A 110 -6.76 -19.95 9.59
N LYS A 111 -7.33 -20.91 10.34
CA LYS A 111 -6.57 -21.85 11.18
C LYS A 111 -5.54 -22.66 10.38
N LYS A 112 -5.80 -22.94 9.11
CA LYS A 112 -4.86 -23.62 8.21
C LYS A 112 -3.81 -22.67 7.64
N ARG A 113 -4.22 -21.43 7.32
CA ARG A 113 -3.38 -20.46 6.62
C ARG A 113 -2.47 -19.65 7.53
N GLN A 114 -2.91 -19.32 8.75
CA GLN A 114 -2.18 -18.50 9.71
C GLN A 114 -0.76 -19.02 10.00
N PRO A 115 -0.53 -20.33 10.24
CA PRO A 115 0.84 -20.83 10.50
C PRO A 115 1.81 -20.55 9.34
N GLU A 116 1.32 -20.59 8.10
CA GLU A 116 2.13 -20.30 6.92
C GLU A 116 2.47 -18.81 6.82
N LEU A 117 1.49 -17.92 7.05
CA LEU A 117 1.74 -16.48 7.10
C LEU A 117 2.71 -16.10 8.22
N GLU A 118 2.63 -16.75 9.37
CA GLU A 118 3.56 -16.55 10.49
C GLU A 118 4.97 -17.05 10.18
N ARG A 119 5.10 -18.18 9.46
CA ARG A 119 6.40 -18.66 8.97
C ARG A 119 7.02 -17.63 8.03
N ILE A 120 6.25 -17.17 7.05
CA ILE A 120 6.66 -16.15 6.10
C ILE A 120 7.03 -14.84 6.82
N ARG A 121 6.25 -14.42 7.82
CA ARG A 121 6.56 -13.25 8.65
C ARG A 121 7.94 -13.35 9.29
N LYS A 122 8.27 -14.51 9.85
CA LYS A 122 9.59 -14.75 10.46
C LYS A 122 10.71 -14.69 9.43
N GLU A 123 10.51 -15.28 8.25
CA GLU A 123 11.49 -15.20 7.17
C GLU A 123 11.71 -13.74 6.73
N ILE A 124 10.65 -12.95 6.61
CA ILE A 124 10.74 -11.52 6.30
C ILE A 124 11.48 -10.76 7.42
N ASP A 125 11.13 -10.99 8.71
CA ASP A 125 11.82 -10.39 9.85
C ASP A 125 13.34 -10.67 9.81
N GLU A 126 13.70 -11.94 9.59
CA GLU A 126 15.09 -12.40 9.51
C GLU A 126 15.81 -11.71 8.35
N MET A 127 15.26 -11.75 7.15
CA MET A 127 15.86 -11.11 5.97
C MET A 127 15.99 -9.60 6.14
N TRP A 128 14.94 -8.95 6.65
CA TRP A 128 14.91 -7.51 6.87
C TRP A 128 15.94 -7.07 7.91
N SER A 129 16.15 -7.85 8.98
CA SER A 129 17.15 -7.53 10.00
C SER A 129 18.59 -7.45 9.44
N HIS A 130 18.85 -8.07 8.29
CA HIS A 130 20.18 -8.07 7.65
C HIS A 130 20.38 -6.89 6.70
N CYS A 131 19.30 -6.30 6.15
CA CYS A 131 19.41 -5.28 5.11
C CYS A 131 18.67 -3.96 5.41
N GLY A 132 17.78 -3.92 6.40
CA GLY A 132 16.84 -2.81 6.59
C GLY A 132 17.50 -1.44 6.79
N ASP A 133 18.53 -1.36 7.62
CA ASP A 133 19.27 -0.10 7.83
C ASP A 133 19.99 0.37 6.57
N ALA A 134 20.57 -0.57 5.80
CA ALA A 134 21.24 -0.27 4.54
C ALA A 134 20.24 0.16 3.46
N VAL A 135 19.04 -0.43 3.42
CA VAL A 135 17.95 -0.01 2.54
C VAL A 135 17.56 1.44 2.85
N PHE A 136 17.30 1.76 4.11
CA PHE A 136 16.95 3.12 4.53
C PHE A 136 18.04 4.14 4.19
N ALA A 137 19.30 3.79 4.44
CA ALA A 137 20.44 4.62 4.10
C ALA A 137 20.52 4.87 2.59
N LYS A 138 20.37 3.82 1.77
CA LYS A 138 20.48 3.91 0.32
C LYS A 138 19.34 4.71 -0.30
N ILE A 139 18.12 4.56 0.19
CA ILE A 139 17.00 5.41 -0.23
C ILE A 139 17.32 6.87 0.06
N THR A 140 17.70 7.23 1.30
CA THR A 140 18.06 8.61 1.64
C THR A 140 19.26 9.14 0.85
N GLU A 141 20.24 8.29 0.55
CA GLU A 141 21.38 8.67 -0.29
C GLU A 141 20.92 9.09 -1.69
N ILE A 142 20.07 8.27 -2.33
CA ILE A 142 19.58 8.48 -3.70
C ILE A 142 18.58 9.63 -3.78
N THR A 143 17.65 9.73 -2.82
CA THR A 143 16.59 10.74 -2.87
C THR A 143 17.02 12.07 -2.25
N LYS A 144 18.07 12.06 -1.42
CA LYS A 144 18.48 13.17 -0.55
C LYS A 144 17.40 13.61 0.45
N ILE A 145 16.37 12.78 0.66
CA ILE A 145 15.26 13.08 1.57
C ILE A 145 15.46 12.33 2.90
N PRO A 146 15.59 13.05 4.03
CA PRO A 146 15.70 12.41 5.34
C PRO A 146 14.37 11.79 5.77
N TRP A 147 14.45 10.69 6.51
CA TRP A 147 13.27 10.05 7.08
C TRP A 147 12.63 10.91 8.16
N LYS A 148 11.36 11.27 7.96
CA LYS A 148 10.54 11.96 8.96
C LYS A 148 9.97 11.01 10.02
N ARG A 149 9.95 9.71 9.74
CA ARG A 149 9.28 8.69 10.54
C ARG A 149 10.28 7.85 11.31
N GLU A 150 9.91 7.47 12.52
CA GLU A 150 10.72 6.59 13.37
C GLU A 150 10.36 5.10 13.21
N ALA A 151 9.15 4.79 12.74
CA ALA A 151 8.68 3.42 12.63
C ALA A 151 7.60 3.22 11.55
N PHE A 152 7.59 2.01 11.00
CA PHE A 152 6.61 1.48 10.06
C PHE A 152 6.07 0.13 10.55
N THR A 153 4.78 -0.10 10.35
CA THR A 153 4.15 -1.40 10.61
C THR A 153 3.61 -1.98 9.32
N THR A 154 4.17 -3.12 8.91
CA THR A 154 3.77 -3.83 7.70
C THR A 154 2.91 -5.03 8.08
N HIS A 155 1.64 -4.98 7.70
CA HIS A 155 0.71 -6.07 7.90
C HIS A 155 0.81 -7.08 6.76
N ILE A 156 1.08 -8.33 7.12
CA ILE A 156 1.11 -9.46 6.19
C ILE A 156 -0.31 -9.93 5.97
N VAL A 157 -0.75 -9.84 4.71
CA VAL A 157 -2.08 -10.27 4.30
C VAL A 157 -1.99 -11.34 3.23
N ASP A 158 -2.87 -12.32 3.38
CA ASP A 158 -2.98 -13.49 2.51
C ASP A 158 -3.49 -13.15 1.11
N ALA A 159 -4.32 -12.12 1.04
CA ALA A 159 -5.30 -12.00 -0.02
C ALA A 159 -4.93 -10.97 -1.12
N LEU A 160 -3.88 -10.18 -0.91
CA LEU A 160 -3.42 -9.21 -1.91
C LEU A 160 -2.52 -9.91 -2.93
N ALA A 161 -3.04 -10.16 -4.13
CA ALA A 161 -2.24 -10.72 -5.20
C ALA A 161 -1.42 -9.66 -5.95
N TYR A 162 -1.83 -8.39 -5.86
CA TYR A 162 -1.24 -7.23 -6.54
C TYR A 162 -1.58 -5.96 -5.76
N GLY A 163 -0.54 -5.26 -5.32
CA GLY A 163 -0.64 -3.95 -4.69
C GLY A 163 -0.68 -4.00 -3.17
N ASP A 164 0.13 -3.12 -2.59
CA ASP A 164 0.10 -2.84 -1.17
C ASP A 164 -0.93 -1.72 -0.91
N THR A 165 -1.51 -1.68 0.28
CA THR A 165 -2.42 -0.58 0.66
C THR A 165 -1.91 0.09 1.91
N THR A 166 -1.76 1.40 1.83
CA THR A 166 -1.43 2.25 2.97
C THR A 166 -2.71 2.60 3.74
N PHE A 167 -2.70 2.34 5.05
CA PHE A 167 -3.75 2.75 5.98
C PHE A 167 -3.23 3.88 6.85
N GLY A 168 -3.45 5.09 6.38
CA GLY A 168 -2.80 6.25 6.95
C GLY A 168 -1.31 6.20 6.71
N GLU A 169 -0.58 6.81 7.63
CA GLU A 169 0.75 7.30 7.34
C GLU A 169 1.87 6.27 7.63
N SER A 170 1.67 5.37 8.60
CA SER A 170 2.70 4.41 9.08
C SER A 170 2.29 2.93 8.98
N TYR A 171 1.12 2.61 8.43
CA TYR A 171 0.62 1.24 8.37
C TYR A 171 0.41 0.80 6.94
N TRP A 172 1.04 -0.30 6.54
CA TRP A 172 0.91 -0.85 5.20
C TRP A 172 0.38 -2.26 5.26
N SER A 173 -0.21 -2.69 4.16
CA SER A 173 -0.70 -4.06 4.00
C SER A 173 -0.04 -4.63 2.78
N MET A 174 0.63 -5.77 2.95
CA MET A 174 1.39 -6.40 1.90
C MET A 174 0.86 -7.79 1.62
N GLY A 175 0.59 -8.01 0.34
CA GLY A 175 0.22 -9.31 -0.19
C GLY A 175 1.39 -10.24 -0.25
N VAL A 176 1.34 -11.36 0.48
CA VAL A 176 2.52 -12.22 0.57
C VAL A 176 2.38 -13.53 -0.19
N ARG A 177 3.30 -13.70 -1.15
CA ARG A 177 3.56 -14.98 -1.83
C ARG A 177 4.75 -15.71 -1.20
N ASN A 178 5.87 -15.01 -1.03
CA ASN A 178 7.06 -15.48 -0.35
C ASN A 178 7.84 -14.29 0.24
N ALA A 179 8.80 -14.59 1.13
CA ALA A 179 9.56 -13.55 1.83
C ALA A 179 10.38 -12.63 0.90
N LYS A 180 10.96 -13.17 -0.18
CA LYS A 180 11.78 -12.38 -1.11
C LYS A 180 10.98 -11.32 -1.84
N THR A 181 9.87 -11.73 -2.47
CA THR A 181 8.97 -10.82 -3.18
C THR A 181 8.39 -9.78 -2.23
N SER A 182 8.15 -10.16 -0.98
CA SER A 182 7.68 -9.23 0.05
C SER A 182 8.70 -8.17 0.45
N ILE A 183 9.98 -8.53 0.54
CA ILE A 183 11.01 -7.51 0.81
C ILE A 183 11.11 -6.54 -0.37
N HIS A 184 11.00 -7.05 -1.60
CA HIS A 184 10.96 -6.20 -2.80
C HIS A 184 9.78 -5.21 -2.73
N SER A 185 8.55 -5.69 -2.53
CA SER A 185 7.36 -4.84 -2.37
C SER A 185 7.51 -3.83 -1.22
N LEU A 186 8.05 -4.25 -0.08
CA LEU A 186 8.32 -3.34 1.03
C LEU A 186 9.27 -2.20 0.63
N ILE A 187 10.35 -2.50 -0.10
CA ILE A 187 11.30 -1.48 -0.58
C ILE A 187 10.58 -0.48 -1.48
N HIS A 188 9.75 -0.97 -2.41
CA HIS A 188 8.95 -0.12 -3.30
C HIS A 188 8.07 0.87 -2.51
N GLU A 189 7.32 0.39 -1.52
CA GLU A 189 6.46 1.23 -0.70
C GLU A 189 7.24 2.20 0.20
N LEU A 190 8.42 1.80 0.70
CA LEU A 190 9.35 2.70 1.41
C LEU A 190 9.80 3.85 0.53
N VAL A 191 10.10 3.59 -0.74
CA VAL A 191 10.45 4.65 -1.67
C VAL A 191 9.26 5.58 -1.85
N HIS A 192 8.06 5.07 -2.15
CA HIS A 192 6.86 5.90 -2.26
C HIS A 192 6.68 6.79 -1.03
N ASN A 193 6.78 6.23 0.17
CA ASN A 193 6.65 7.00 1.41
C ASN A 193 7.69 8.14 1.53
N ASN A 194 8.91 7.89 1.05
CA ASN A 194 10.00 8.86 1.09
C ASN A 194 9.83 9.98 0.05
N ILE A 195 9.47 9.64 -1.20
CA ILE A 195 9.41 10.60 -2.31
C ILE A 195 8.04 11.25 -2.51
N ASN A 196 6.98 10.79 -1.84
CA ASN A 196 5.60 11.21 -2.13
C ASN A 196 5.42 12.73 -2.06
N GLU A 197 6.03 13.40 -1.09
CA GLU A 197 5.92 14.86 -0.96
C GLU A 197 6.64 15.58 -2.10
N ALA A 198 7.88 15.16 -2.42
CA ALA A 198 8.66 15.66 -3.54
C ALA A 198 7.89 15.54 -4.86
N VAL A 199 7.44 14.33 -5.20
CA VAL A 199 6.65 14.05 -6.42
C VAL A 199 5.35 14.86 -6.43
N SER A 200 4.65 14.96 -5.30
CA SER A 200 3.41 15.72 -5.20
C SER A 200 3.62 17.23 -5.35
N ASN A 201 4.76 17.76 -4.93
CA ASN A 201 5.11 19.17 -5.12
C ASN A 201 5.41 19.43 -6.61
N THR A 202 6.29 18.64 -7.21
CA THR A 202 6.64 18.78 -8.64
C THR A 202 5.42 18.62 -9.54
N CYS A 203 4.56 17.64 -9.29
CA CYS A 203 3.33 17.46 -10.07
C CYS A 203 2.37 18.65 -9.96
N ARG A 204 2.29 19.30 -8.79
CA ARG A 204 1.46 20.51 -8.62
C ARG A 204 2.05 21.71 -9.33
N GLU A 205 3.37 21.88 -9.28
CA GLU A 205 4.07 22.95 -9.98
C GLU A 205 3.94 22.83 -11.50
N LEU A 206 3.93 21.60 -12.00
CA LEU A 206 3.78 21.27 -13.43
C LEU A 206 2.31 21.13 -13.89
N ASP A 207 1.33 21.37 -13.00
CA ASP A 207 -0.11 21.21 -13.27
C ASP A 207 -0.47 19.85 -13.91
N LEU A 208 0.10 18.77 -13.37
CA LEU A 208 -0.09 17.42 -13.89
C LEU A 208 -1.41 16.82 -13.40
N GLY A 209 -2.13 16.19 -14.33
CA GLY A 209 -3.32 15.40 -14.03
C GLY A 209 -2.97 14.10 -13.30
N ARG A 210 -4.00 13.47 -12.72
CA ARG A 210 -3.87 12.28 -11.88
C ARG A 210 -3.10 11.12 -12.53
N ASN A 211 -3.27 10.91 -13.83
CA ASN A 211 -2.59 9.83 -14.56
C ASN A 211 -1.09 10.10 -14.70
N GLN A 212 -0.70 11.36 -14.93
CA GLN A 212 0.70 11.76 -15.01
C GLN A 212 1.35 11.71 -13.63
N TRP A 213 0.66 12.17 -12.59
CA TRP A 213 1.11 12.03 -11.20
C TRP A 213 1.39 10.56 -10.84
N PHE A 214 0.47 9.66 -11.21
CA PHE A 214 0.63 8.23 -10.98
C PHE A 214 1.85 7.67 -11.74
N ALA A 215 1.96 7.96 -13.05
CA ALA A 215 3.09 7.54 -13.86
C ALA A 215 4.43 8.03 -13.30
N MET A 216 4.47 9.27 -12.80
CA MET A 216 5.64 9.87 -12.17
C MET A 216 6.01 9.13 -10.88
N SER A 217 5.07 9.05 -9.94
CA SER A 217 5.26 8.37 -8.64
C SER A 217 5.78 6.95 -8.82
N GLU A 218 5.11 6.14 -9.65
CA GLU A 218 5.52 4.75 -9.91
C GLU A 218 6.89 4.66 -10.58
N THR A 219 7.17 5.51 -11.57
CA THR A 219 8.46 5.47 -12.29
C THR A 219 9.62 5.74 -11.35
N PHE A 220 9.56 6.81 -10.55
CA PHE A 220 10.63 7.14 -9.61
C PHE A 220 10.73 6.09 -8.49
N ALA A 221 9.61 5.57 -8.00
CA ALA A 221 9.63 4.49 -7.03
C ALA A 221 10.38 3.26 -7.56
N ARG A 222 10.09 2.84 -8.79
CA ARG A 222 10.77 1.71 -9.45
C ARG A 222 12.25 1.96 -9.71
N LEU A 223 12.63 3.17 -10.11
CA LEU A 223 14.02 3.49 -10.40
C LEU A 223 14.89 3.49 -9.13
N VAL A 224 14.43 4.12 -8.05
CA VAL A 224 15.14 4.07 -6.76
C VAL A 224 15.14 2.65 -6.20
N GLU A 225 14.00 1.94 -6.26
CA GLU A 225 13.90 0.53 -5.86
C GLU A 225 14.94 -0.33 -6.60
N MET A 226 15.09 -0.19 -7.92
CA MET A 226 16.09 -0.92 -8.70
C MET A 226 17.53 -0.69 -8.19
N GLU A 227 17.88 0.55 -7.89
CA GLU A 227 19.20 0.89 -7.35
C GLU A 227 19.40 0.29 -5.95
N VAL A 228 18.39 0.36 -5.10
CA VAL A 228 18.43 -0.23 -3.75
C VAL A 228 18.55 -1.74 -3.82
N THR A 229 17.73 -2.41 -4.63
CA THR A 229 17.74 -3.87 -4.74
C THR A 229 19.03 -4.37 -5.36
N SER A 230 19.53 -3.75 -6.43
CA SER A 230 20.79 -4.19 -7.06
C SER A 230 22.02 -4.03 -6.17
N THR A 231 21.99 -3.11 -5.20
CA THR A 231 23.14 -2.82 -4.33
C THR A 231 23.05 -3.43 -2.93
N VAL A 232 21.87 -3.44 -2.31
CA VAL A 232 21.67 -3.84 -0.91
C VAL A 232 20.95 -5.18 -0.76
N ALA A 233 20.06 -5.51 -1.70
CA ALA A 233 19.17 -6.67 -1.59
C ALA A 233 19.04 -7.42 -2.92
N SER A 234 20.16 -7.74 -3.58
CA SER A 234 20.16 -8.28 -4.94
C SER A 234 19.46 -9.64 -5.06
N TRP A 235 19.34 -10.36 -3.95
CA TRP A 235 18.55 -11.59 -3.83
C TRP A 235 17.03 -11.39 -3.94
N ALA A 236 16.54 -10.15 -3.84
CA ALA A 236 15.15 -9.73 -4.00
C ALA A 236 14.90 -9.01 -5.33
N GLU A 237 15.90 -8.87 -6.20
CA GLU A 237 15.76 -8.13 -7.44
C GLU A 237 14.79 -8.83 -8.41
N GLU A 238 13.77 -8.10 -8.87
CA GLU A 238 12.93 -8.50 -10.00
C GLU A 238 13.59 -8.14 -11.34
N SER A 239 13.32 -8.94 -12.37
CA SER A 239 13.88 -8.67 -13.69
C SER A 239 13.36 -7.35 -14.26
N LEU A 240 14.19 -6.67 -15.05
CA LEU A 240 13.76 -5.47 -15.78
C LEU A 240 12.57 -5.75 -16.70
N GLU A 241 12.47 -6.97 -17.24
CA GLU A 241 11.34 -7.38 -18.08
C GLU A 241 10.02 -7.38 -17.30
N GLU A 242 10.04 -7.84 -16.05
CA GLU A 242 8.86 -7.84 -15.17
C GLU A 242 8.43 -6.40 -14.84
N LYS A 243 9.37 -5.53 -14.48
CA LYS A 243 9.08 -4.11 -14.22
C LYS A 243 8.48 -3.41 -15.45
N ARG A 244 9.00 -3.71 -16.65
CA ARG A 244 8.44 -3.19 -17.92
C ARG A 244 7.07 -3.79 -18.24
N ARG A 245 6.81 -5.04 -17.90
CA ARG A 245 5.49 -5.68 -18.03
C ARG A 245 4.47 -4.95 -17.17
N GLU A 246 4.79 -4.72 -15.90
CA GLU A 246 3.91 -4.00 -14.97
C GLU A 246 3.66 -2.56 -15.42
N ALA A 247 4.72 -1.82 -15.82
CA ALA A 247 4.57 -0.46 -16.35
C ALA A 247 3.69 -0.41 -17.62
N ARG A 248 3.70 -1.47 -18.44
CA ARG A 248 2.82 -1.59 -19.61
C ARG A 248 1.37 -1.86 -19.21
N GLU A 249 1.15 -2.79 -18.27
CA GLU A 249 -0.18 -3.11 -17.74
C GLU A 249 -0.83 -1.91 -17.05
N GLN A 250 -0.02 -1.06 -16.44
CA GLN A 250 -0.45 0.15 -15.74
C GLN A 250 -0.43 1.41 -16.63
N GLY A 251 0.00 1.30 -17.90
CA GLY A 251 -0.13 2.35 -18.91
C GLY A 251 0.91 3.47 -18.88
N PHE A 252 2.07 3.28 -18.24
CA PHE A 252 3.13 4.29 -18.13
C PHE A 252 4.49 3.88 -18.72
N ILE A 253 4.57 2.77 -19.46
CA ILE A 253 5.83 2.24 -20.01
C ILE A 253 6.64 3.25 -20.85
N GLN A 254 5.98 4.12 -21.62
CA GLN A 254 6.69 5.11 -22.44
C GLN A 254 7.45 6.12 -21.57
N PHE A 255 6.81 6.59 -20.49
CA PHE A 255 7.43 7.49 -19.53
C PHE A 255 8.54 6.78 -18.76
N PHE A 256 8.29 5.54 -18.30
CA PHE A 256 9.30 4.73 -17.63
C PHE A 256 10.56 4.54 -18.49
N ASP A 257 10.41 4.10 -19.75
CA ASP A 257 11.55 3.85 -20.65
C ASP A 257 12.33 5.15 -20.94
N ALA A 258 11.64 6.28 -21.07
CA ALA A 258 12.27 7.59 -21.29
C ALA A 258 13.12 8.02 -20.08
N VAL A 259 12.54 8.04 -18.87
CA VAL A 259 13.25 8.47 -17.66
C VAL A 259 14.37 7.49 -17.29
N LYS A 260 14.15 6.18 -17.49
CA LYS A 260 15.16 5.15 -17.24
C LYS A 260 16.43 5.35 -18.09
N ALA A 261 16.32 5.89 -19.30
CA ALA A 261 17.49 6.14 -20.15
C ALA A 261 18.47 7.13 -19.52
N ASP A 262 17.95 8.14 -18.82
CA ASP A 262 18.73 9.19 -18.16
C ASP A 262 19.10 8.86 -16.71
N TRP A 263 18.41 7.89 -16.10
CA TRP A 263 18.64 7.48 -14.71
C TRP A 263 20.12 7.18 -14.35
N PRO A 264 20.91 6.46 -15.17
CA PRO A 264 22.32 6.23 -14.85
C PRO A 264 23.16 7.51 -14.82
N ASN A 265 22.77 8.55 -15.57
CA ASN A 265 23.42 9.86 -15.50
C ASN A 265 23.12 10.53 -14.16
N TYR A 266 21.86 10.52 -13.73
CA TYR A 266 21.45 11.01 -12.41
C TYR A 266 22.26 10.36 -11.29
N ILE A 267 22.32 9.02 -11.26
CA ILE A 267 23.07 8.28 -10.23
C ILE A 267 24.56 8.62 -10.22
N ARG A 268 25.21 8.77 -11.39
CA ARG A 268 26.62 9.18 -11.47
C ARG A 268 26.86 10.62 -11.01
N GLN A 269 25.85 11.46 -11.12
CA GLN A 269 25.91 12.88 -10.84
C GLN A 269 25.16 13.25 -9.57
N LEU A 270 24.87 12.28 -8.70
CA LEU A 270 23.99 12.43 -7.55
C LEU A 270 24.40 13.59 -6.63
N ASP A 271 25.70 13.88 -6.51
CA ASP A 271 26.22 15.00 -5.70
C ASP A 271 26.04 16.38 -6.36
N SER A 272 25.74 16.44 -7.66
CA SER A 272 25.42 17.67 -8.37
C SER A 272 23.94 18.04 -8.34
N TYR A 273 23.07 17.12 -7.91
CA TYR A 273 21.65 17.38 -7.67
C TYR A 273 21.43 17.69 -6.18
N PRO A 274 20.98 18.92 -5.83
CA PRO A 274 20.71 19.27 -4.44
C PRO A 274 19.62 18.38 -3.81
N THR A 275 18.59 18.05 -4.60
CA THR A 275 17.48 17.16 -4.20
C THR A 275 17.00 16.37 -5.42
N ILE A 276 16.21 15.31 -5.19
CA ILE A 276 15.61 14.51 -6.27
C ILE A 276 14.60 15.32 -7.10
N GLU A 277 13.92 16.31 -6.52
CA GLU A 277 13.00 17.22 -7.24
C GLU A 277 13.66 17.95 -8.39
N ASN A 278 14.96 18.24 -8.32
CA ASN A 278 15.70 18.88 -9.40
C ASN A 278 15.90 17.97 -10.62
N PHE A 279 15.81 16.65 -10.42
CA PHE A 279 15.88 15.66 -11.50
C PHE A 279 14.49 15.30 -12.03
N ILE A 280 13.47 15.25 -11.16
CA ILE A 280 12.06 14.98 -11.51
C ILE A 280 11.50 16.07 -12.42
#